data_AF-G1VXP2-F1
#
_entry.id   AF-G1VXP2-F1
#
_cell.length_a   1.000
_cell.length_b   1.000
_cell.length_c   1.000
_cell.angle_alpha   90.00
_cell.angle_beta   90.00
_cell.angle_gamma   90.00
#
_symmetry.space_group_name_H-M   'P 1'
#
loop_
_entity.id
_entity.type
_entity.pdbx_description
1 polymer ?
#
loop_
_entity_poly.entity_id
_entity_poly.type
_entity_poly.pdbx_seq_one_letter_code
_entity_poly.pdbx_strand_id
1 'polypeptide(L)' 'MLTPKDVLYMEDILDQTLVLNKRVANDITMIQSEDVKTCFENVQEKLKEHYQTLLAILESEAK' A
#
# COMPACT_ATOMS: atom_id res chain seq x y z
N MET A 1 15.91 -7.79 -13.54
CA MET A 1 15.95 -9.22 -13.17
C MET A 1 16.01 -9.34 -11.67
N LEU A 2 14.82 -9.35 -11.10
CA LEU A 2 14.58 -9.72 -9.71
C LEU A 2 14.85 -11.21 -9.52
N THR A 3 15.41 -11.59 -8.39
CA THR A 3 15.51 -13.00 -8.02
C THR A 3 14.14 -13.52 -7.55
N PRO A 4 13.90 -14.84 -7.55
CA PRO A 4 12.67 -15.40 -6.97
C PRO A 4 12.41 -14.97 -5.53
N LYS A 5 13.47 -14.73 -4.75
CA LYS A 5 13.37 -14.25 -3.37
C LYS A 5 12.90 -12.79 -3.32
N ASP A 6 13.37 -11.95 -4.25
CA ASP A 6 12.95 -10.55 -4.33
C ASP A 6 11.47 -10.47 -4.71
N VAL A 7 11.00 -11.30 -5.64
CA VAL A 7 9.58 -11.39 -6.03
C VAL A 7 8.72 -11.76 -4.83
N LEU A 8 9.04 -12.84 -4.10
CA LEU A 8 8.30 -13.26 -2.91
C LEU A 8 8.27 -12.17 -1.82
N TYR A 9 9.38 -11.46 -1.62
CA TYR A 9 9.44 -10.36 -0.67
C TYR A 9 8.56 -9.18 -1.09
N MET A 10 8.53 -8.85 -2.39
CA MET A 10 7.68 -7.79 -2.92
C MET A 10 6.19 -8.16 -2.89
N GLU A 11 5.83 -9.42 -3.12
CA GLU A 11 4.46 -9.93 -2.95
C GLU A 11 4.00 -9.80 -1.48
N ASP A 12 4.86 -10.16 -0.52
CA ASP A 12 4.57 -9.99 0.92
C ASP A 12 4.36 -8.50 1.27
N ILE A 13 5.17 -7.59 0.72
CA ILE A 13 4.96 -6.14 0.90
C ILE A 13 3.64 -5.69 0.28
N LEU A 14 3.26 -6.16 -0.91
CA LEU A 14 1.98 -5.82 -1.53
C LEU A 14 0.81 -6.23 -0.64
N ASP A 15 0.83 -7.46 -0.12
CA ASP A 15 -0.22 -7.99 0.75
C ASP A 15 -0.31 -7.18 2.06
N GLN A 16 0.82 -6.90 2.71
CA GLN A 16 0.87 -6.07 3.91
C GLN A 16 0.35 -4.65 3.65
N THR A 17 0.71 -4.07 2.51
CA THR A 17 0.26 -2.72 2.12
C THR A 17 -1.25 -2.70 1.88
N LEU A 18 -1.81 -3.75 1.27
CA LEU A 18 -3.26 -3.88 1.07
C LEU A 18 -4.01 -4.00 2.41
N VAL A 19 -3.51 -4.81 3.34
CA VAL A 19 -4.09 -4.96 4.69
C VAL A 19 -4.05 -3.63 5.43
N LEU A 20 -2.91 -2.93 5.39
CA LEU A 20 -2.75 -1.62 6.03
C LEU A 20 -3.70 -0.58 5.43
N ASN A 21 -3.82 -0.53 4.10
CA ASN A 21 -4.73 0.40 3.42
C ASN A 21 -6.20 0.16 3.84
N LYS A 22 -6.64 -1.10 3.95
CA LYS A 22 -7.99 -1.44 4.44
C LYS A 22 -8.20 -0.97 5.89
N ARG A 23 -7.19 -1.12 6.74
CA ARG A 23 -7.24 -0.67 8.13
C ARG A 23 -7.33 0.86 8.21
N VAL A 24 -6.47 1.57 7.50
CA VAL A 24 -6.50 3.04 7.43
C VAL A 24 -7.84 3.55 6.91
N ALA A 25 -8.39 2.91 5.86
CA ALA A 25 -9.70 3.25 5.33
C ALA A 25 -10.81 3.13 6.38
N ASN A 26 -10.79 2.07 7.19
CA ASN A 26 -11.75 1.90 8.28
C ASN A 26 -11.54 2.94 9.37
N ASP A 27 -10.30 3.19 9.79
CA ASP A 27 -9.97 4.16 10.85
C ASP A 27 -10.43 5.58 10.48
N ILE A 28 -10.27 5.99 9.21
CA ILE A 28 -10.75 7.29 8.68
C ILE A 28 -12.25 7.48 8.95
N THR A 29 -13.07 6.43 8.84
CA THR A 29 -14.52 6.54 9.07
C THR A 29 -14.89 6.80 10.52
N MET A 30 -13.99 6.51 11.46
CA MET A 30 -14.21 6.62 12.90
C MET A 30 -13.55 7.87 13.52
N ILE A 31 -12.61 8.51 12.80
CA ILE A 31 -11.90 9.70 13.27
C ILE A 31 -12.81 10.93 13.20
N GLN A 32 -12.95 11.64 14.33
CA GLN A 32 -13.74 12.87 14.43
C GLN A 32 -12.90 14.15 14.26
N SER A 33 -11.60 14.08 14.49
CA SER A 33 -10.69 15.22 14.35
C SER A 33 -10.30 15.39 12.88
N GLU A 34 -10.63 16.54 12.31
CA GLU A 34 -10.37 16.84 10.88
C GLU A 34 -8.87 16.83 10.53
N ASP A 35 -8.02 17.35 11.42
CA ASP A 35 -6.56 17.35 11.23
C ASP A 35 -6.00 15.92 11.20
N VAL A 36 -6.48 15.06 12.10
CA VAL A 36 -6.07 13.65 12.16
C VAL A 36 -6.62 12.90 10.95
N LYS A 37 -7.85 13.17 10.55
CA LYS A 37 -8.48 12.57 9.37
C LYS A 37 -7.71 12.91 8.10
N THR A 38 -7.38 14.19 7.89
CA THR A 38 -6.56 14.66 6.77
C THR A 38 -5.20 13.96 6.73
N CYS A 39 -4.57 13.79 7.89
CA CYS A 39 -3.32 13.04 8.00
C CYS A 39 -3.47 11.58 7.53
N PHE A 40 -4.53 10.90 7.96
CA PHE A 40 -4.81 9.51 7.58
C PHE A 40 -5.17 9.37 6.09
N GLU A 41 -5.93 10.32 5.53
CA GLU A 41 -6.22 10.37 4.09
C GLU A 41 -4.93 10.53 3.27
N ASN A 42 -4.01 11.40 3.69
CA ASN A 42 -2.70 11.53 3.05
C ASN A 42 -1.86 10.25 3.15
N VAL A 43 -1.91 9.54 4.29
CA VAL A 43 -1.25 8.24 4.43
C VAL A 43 -1.87 7.21 3.48
N GLN A 44 -3.20 7.20 3.36
CA GLN A 44 -3.91 6.31 2.46
C GLN A 44 -3.53 6.53 0.99
N GLU A 45 -3.42 7.79 0.57
CA GLU A 45 -3.00 8.16 -0.78
C GLU A 45 -1.59 7.64 -1.08
N LYS A 46 -0.63 7.88 -0.18
CA LYS A 46 0.75 7.37 -0.34
C LYS A 46 0.82 5.84 -0.37
N LEU A 47 0.04 5.15 0.47
CA LEU A 47 -0.04 3.69 0.45
C LEU A 47 -0.51 3.16 -0.90
N LYS A 48 -1.51 3.83 -1.50
CA LYS A 48 -2.00 3.49 -2.83
C LYS A 48 -0.93 3.71 -3.91
N GLU A 49 -0.23 4.84 -3.88
CA GLU A 49 0.86 5.12 -4.84
C GLU A 49 1.98 4.08 -4.76
N HIS A 50 2.40 3.73 -3.54
CA HIS A 50 3.43 2.72 -3.32
C HIS A 50 2.98 1.32 -3.77
N TYR A 51 1.74 0.94 -3.49
CA TYR A 51 1.16 -0.31 -3.98
C TYR A 51 1.18 -0.38 -5.51
N GLN A 52 0.71 0.67 -6.19
CA GLN A 52 0.68 0.73 -7.66
C GLN A 52 2.09 0.67 -8.27
N THR A 53 3.06 1.35 -7.65
CA THR A 53 4.46 1.32 -8.09
C THR A 53 5.05 -0.08 -7.98
N LEU A 54 4.83 -0.74 -6.85
CA LEU A 54 5.35 -2.09 -6.60
C LEU A 54 4.70 -3.13 -7.53
N LEU A 55 3.39 -3.00 -7.76
CA LEU A 55 2.67 -3.84 -8.72
C LEU A 55 3.24 -3.69 -10.13
N ALA A 56 3.46 -2.45 -10.60
CA ALA A 56 4.02 -2.20 -11.92
C ALA A 56 5.43 -2.78 -12.09
N ILE A 57 6.27 -2.76 -11.04
CA ILE A 57 7.59 -3.40 -11.04
C ILE A 57 7.45 -4.91 -11.22
N LEU A 58 6.57 -5.55 -10.44
CA LEU A 58 6.33 -6.99 -10.53
C LEU A 58 5.77 -7.41 -11.90
N GLU A 59 4.79 -6.66 -12.43
CA GLU A 59 4.24 -6.89 -13.76
C GLU A 59 5.29 -6.75 -14.88
N SER A 60 6.27 -5.87 -14.69
CA SER A 60 7.36 -5.67 -15.66
C SER A 60 8.37 -6.82 -15.69
N GLU A 61 8.54 -7.54 -14.58
CA GLU A 61 9.47 -8.67 -14.45
C GLU A 61 8.80 -10.02 -14.79
N ALA A 62 7.46 -10.07 -14.82
CA ALA A 62 6.68 -11.21 -15.30
C ALA A 62 6.56 -11.27 -16.84
N LYS A 63 7.06 -10.26 -17.57
CA LYS A 63 7.11 -10.19 -19.04
C LYS A 63 8.45 -10.68 -19.57
#